data_AF-A0A941S7T5-F1
#
_entry.id   AF-A0A941S7T5-F1
#
_cell.length_a   1.000
_cell.length_b   1.000
_cell.length_c   1.000
_cell.angle_alpha   90.00
_cell.angle_beta   90.00
_cell.angle_gamma   90.00
#
_symmetry.space_group_name_H-M   'P 1'
#
loop_
_entity.id
_entity.type
_entity.pdbx_description
1 polymer ?
#
loop_
_entity_poly.entity_id
_entity_poly.type
_entity_poly.pdbx_seq_one_letter_code
_entity_poly.pdbx_strand_id
1 'polypeptide(L)' 'MHDILISIWLGIVEGLTEFIPVSSTGHLLVAERLLGLSDNWEAFTVVIQLGA' A
#
# COMPACT_ATOMS: atom_id res chain seq x y z
N MET A 1 -0.71 14.07 9.87
CA MET A 1 -1.58 14.36 8.70
C MET A 1 -1.02 13.74 7.43
N HIS A 2 0.28 13.87 7.18
CA HIS A 2 0.95 13.21 6.05
C HIS A 2 0.77 11.68 6.05
N ASP A 3 0.96 11.02 7.20
CA ASP A 3 0.82 9.57 7.32
C ASP A 3 -0.62 9.10 7.02
N ILE A 4 -1.63 9.86 7.44
CA ILE A 4 -3.04 9.54 7.15
C ILE A 4 -3.30 9.57 5.64
N LEU A 5 -2.75 10.56 4.93
CA LEU A 5 -2.88 10.65 3.48
C LEU A 5 -2.16 9.49 2.79
N ILE A 6 -0.97 9.11 3.26
CA ILE A 6 -0.23 7.94 2.75
C ILE A 6 -1.02 6.65 2.99
N SER A 7 -1.56 6.44 4.20
CA SER A 7 -2.37 5.27 4.53
C SER A 7 -3.63 5.17 3.65
N ILE A 8 -4.29 6.30 3.36
CA ILE A 8 -5.42 6.33 2.43
C ILE A 8 -4.97 5.95 1.02
N TRP A 9 -3.84 6.49 0.53
CA TRP A 9 -3.32 6.17 -0.79
C TRP A 9 -2.95 4.69 -0.93
N LEU A 10 -2.18 4.14 0.01
CA LEU A 10 -1.80 2.72 0.00
C LEU A 10 -3.02 1.81 0.13
N GLY A 11 -4.01 2.17 0.96
CA GLY A 11 -5.26 1.44 1.08
C GLY A 11 -6.10 1.42 -0.20
N ILE A 12 -6.11 2.54 -0.96
CA ILE A 12 -6.77 2.58 -2.28
C ILE A 12 -6.03 1.69 -3.28
N VAL A 13 -4.69 1.76 -3.32
CA VAL A 13 -3.89 0.92 -4.23
C VAL A 13 -4.13 -0.56 -3.94
N GLU A 14 -4.04 -0.97 -2.67
CA GLU A 14 -4.28 -2.34 -2.23
C GLU A 14 -5.69 -2.80 -2.58
N GLY A 15 -6.73 -2.09 -2.11
CA GLY A 15 -8.11 -2.48 -2.34
C GLY A 15 -8.54 -2.51 -3.81
N LEU A 16 -7.88 -1.75 -4.69
CA LEU A 16 -8.13 -1.81 -6.13
C LEU A 16 -7.39 -2.94 -6.83
N THR A 17 -6.18 -3.29 -6.37
CA THR A 17 -5.28 -4.21 -7.09
C THR A 17 -5.34 -5.63 -6.57
N GLU A 18 -5.83 -5.89 -5.36
CA GLU A 18 -5.92 -7.24 -4.77
C GLU A 18 -6.89 -8.15 -5.54
N PHE A 19 -8.00 -7.58 -6.03
CA PHE A 19 -9.04 -8.36 -6.72
C PHE A 19 -8.83 -8.51 -8.22
N ILE A 20 -7.84 -7.82 -8.78
CA ILE A 20 -7.55 -7.82 -10.21
C ILE A 20 -6.23 -8.56 -10.41
N PRO A 21 -6.05 -9.42 -11.44
CA PRO A 21 -4.83 -10.20 -11.62
C PRO A 21 -3.64 -9.34 -12.13
N VAL A 22 -3.20 -8.36 -11.32
CA VAL A 22 -2.16 -7.37 -11.63
C VAL A 22 -1.06 -7.29 -10.56
N SER A 23 -1.12 -8.13 -9.51
CA SER A 23 -0.23 -8.15 -8.34
C SER A 23 -0.28 -6.87 -7.50
N SER A 24 -1.02 -6.91 -6.40
CA SER A 24 -1.10 -5.85 -5.39
C SER A 24 0.25 -5.56 -4.73
N THR A 25 1.00 -6.60 -4.39
CA THR A 25 2.33 -6.51 -3.76
C THR A 25 3.32 -5.70 -4.59
N GLY A 26 3.31 -5.87 -5.92
CA GLY A 26 4.17 -5.09 -6.82
C GLY A 26 3.78 -3.62 -6.87
N HIS A 27 2.48 -3.31 -6.86
CA HIS A 27 2.00 -1.93 -6.86
C HIS A 27 2.31 -1.21 -5.55
N LEU A 28 2.16 -1.88 -4.41
CA LEU A 28 2.53 -1.34 -3.11
C LEU A 28 4.03 -1.05 -3.01
N LEU A 29 4.90 -1.97 -3.45
CA LEU A 29 6.35 -1.74 -3.46
C LEU A 29 6.76 -0.53 -4.31
N VAL A 30 6.12 -0.34 -5.47
CA VAL A 30 6.36 0.83 -6.32
C VAL A 30 5.83 2.11 -5.64
N ALA A 31 4.64 2.06 -5.05
CA ALA A 31 4.04 3.19 -4.35
C ALA A 31 4.90 3.64 -3.15
N GLU A 32 5.40 2.70 -2.33
CA GLU A 32 6.30 2.98 -1.21
C GLU A 32 7.59 3.68 -1.68
N ARG A 33 8.20 3.19 -2.76
CA ARG A 33 9.42 3.78 -3.33
C ARG A 33 9.18 5.18 -3.90
N LEU A 34 8.05 5.41 -4.58
CA LEU A 34 7.70 6.72 -5.14
C LEU A 34 7.39 7.76 -4.06
N LEU A 35 6.80 7.31 -2.95
CA LEU A 35 6.48 8.14 -1.80
C LEU A 35 7.67 8.32 -0.83
N GLY A 36 8.79 7.63 -1.06
CA GLY A 36 9.98 7.71 -0.22
C GLY A 36 9.74 7.16 1.19
N LEU A 37 8.88 6.15 1.31
CA LEU A 37 8.53 5.54 2.58
C LEU A 37 9.68 4.66 3.09
N SER A 38 9.96 4.74 4.39
CA SER A 38 10.95 3.90 5.06
C SER A 38 10.40 2.49 5.34
N ASP A 39 11.30 1.57 5.70
CA ASP A 39 10.99 0.14 5.96
C ASP A 39 9.93 -0.08 7.06
N ASN A 40 9.62 0.94 7.87
CA ASN A 40 8.55 0.89 8.87
C ASN A 40 7.13 0.76 8.28
N TRP A 41 6.96 0.93 6.96
CA TRP A 41 5.68 0.76 6.28
C TRP A 41 5.39 -0.69 5.83
N GLU A 42 6.38 -1.59 5.88
CA GLU A 42 6.21 -3.00 5.48
C GLU A 42 5.15 -3.73 6.33
N ALA A 43 5.15 -3.50 7.64
CA ALA A 43 4.13 -4.06 8.52
C ALA A 43 2.73 -3.50 8.21
N PHE A 44 2.65 -2.23 7.77
CA PHE A 44 1.39 -1.60 7.42
C PHE A 44 0.82 -2.19 6.13
N THR A 45 1.65 -2.41 5.10
CA THR A 45 1.21 -3.01 3.83
C THR A 45 0.68 -4.43 4.00
N VAL A 46 1.26 -5.22 4.92
CA VAL A 46 0.72 -6.55 5.30
C VAL A 46 -0.63 -6.43 6.04
N VAL A 47 -0.81 -5.43 6.90
CA VAL A 47 -2.06 -5.27 7.66
C VAL A 47 -3.22 -4.83 6.76
N ILE A 48 -2.99 -3.94 5.81
CA ILE A 48 -4.06 -3.46 4.92
C ILE A 48 -4.55 -4.53 3.95
N GLN A 49 -3.73 -5.54 3.61
CA GLN A 49 -4.15 -6.73 2.87
C GLN A 49 -5.25 -7.52 3.58
N LEU A 50 -5.32 -7.47 4.91
CA LEU A 50 -6.40 -8.13 5.68
C LEU A 50 -7.74 -7.39 5.56
N GLY A 51 -7.70 -6.12 5.17
CA GLY A 51 -8.89 -5.27 5.03
C GLY A 51 -9.41 -5.15 3.59
N ALA A 52 -8.59 -5.55 2.60
CA ALA A 52 -9.03 -5.76 1.23
C ALA A 52 -9.84 -7.06 1.19
#